data_AF-A0A947MRY8-F1
#
_entry.id   AF-A0A947MRY8-F1
#
_cell.length_a   1.000
_cell.length_b   1.000
_cell.length_c   1.000
_cell.angle_alpha   90.00
_cell.angle_beta   90.00
_cell.angle_gamma   90.00
#
_symmetry.space_group_name_H-M   'P 1'
#
loop_
_entity.id
_entity.type
_entity.pdbx_description
1 polymer ?
#
loop_
_entity_poly.entity_id
_entity_poly.type
_entity_poly.pdbx_seq_one_letter_code
_entity_poly.pdbx_strand_id
1 'polypeptide(L)'
;MANANTPVGFRPHSSNPRRRTYTVGGTAVAAGDLVGLNSSGLVELFVVATHLVPHGVVRRGAAAGAEVEVYDDLSATLFVAQFDGTFAAASCGKFYDFKGTTGIQEVDGSNSLYGHVEVLAHHIQPGSEETGADAKVVCRIRKFAVSERPILEPDHAVYSGTLAGHISLSTAADTDVLKAVRFMKLDPGGAGRNVTLLATLHAKGRHIRIANAADAAESLTVKNSAGTTVAVLNQNEQADFIYSGSAWVFIGSSTVVDMSS
;
A
#
# COMPACT_ATOMS: atom_id res chain seq x y z
N MET A 1 22.49 6.90 -32.67
CA MET A 1 21.62 5.72 -32.53
C MET A 1 20.22 6.24 -32.31
N ALA A 2 19.24 5.83 -33.12
CA ALA A 2 17.88 6.38 -33.03
C ALA A 2 17.31 6.05 -31.65
N ASN A 3 17.02 7.10 -30.88
CA ASN A 3 16.52 6.96 -29.52
C ASN A 3 15.22 6.15 -29.54
N ALA A 4 15.07 5.24 -28.60
CA ALA A 4 13.93 4.34 -28.51
C ALA A 4 12.67 5.11 -28.04
N ASN A 5 12.21 6.08 -28.84
CA ASN A 5 10.88 6.69 -28.84
C ASN A 5 9.79 5.67 -29.22
N THR A 6 9.98 4.43 -28.80
CA THR A 6 8.97 3.38 -28.78
C THR A 6 7.82 3.82 -27.88
N PRO A 7 6.56 3.52 -28.25
CA PRO A 7 5.39 3.89 -27.46
C PRO A 7 5.59 3.62 -25.96
N VAL A 8 5.36 4.63 -25.14
CA VAL A 8 5.34 4.52 -23.69
C VAL A 8 4.17 3.60 -23.27
N GLY A 9 4.20 3.03 -22.07
CA GLY A 9 3.23 2.02 -21.61
C GLY A 9 3.85 0.64 -21.32
N PHE A 10 3.04 -0.23 -20.72
CA PHE A 10 3.42 -1.60 -20.36
C PHE A 10 3.23 -2.55 -21.54
N ARG A 11 4.21 -3.42 -21.80
CA ARG A 11 4.13 -4.42 -22.87
C ARG A 11 4.51 -5.79 -22.36
N PRO A 12 3.84 -6.87 -22.77
CA PRO A 12 4.24 -8.20 -22.33
C PRO A 12 5.66 -8.51 -22.81
N HIS A 13 6.49 -8.99 -21.89
CA HIS A 13 7.81 -9.53 -22.16
C HIS A 13 7.72 -10.96 -22.72
N SER A 14 6.67 -11.71 -22.33
CA SER A 14 6.41 -13.05 -22.82
C SER A 14 5.79 -13.03 -24.23
N SER A 15 6.04 -14.09 -25.01
CA SER A 15 5.58 -14.19 -26.40
C SER A 15 4.09 -14.53 -26.53
N ASN A 16 3.46 -15.07 -25.47
CA ASN A 16 2.06 -15.46 -25.51
C ASN A 16 1.35 -15.26 -24.16
N PRO A 17 1.19 -14.02 -23.69
CA PRO A 17 0.42 -13.73 -22.49
C PRO A 17 -1.06 -14.10 -22.71
N ARG A 18 -1.72 -14.53 -21.62
CA ARG A 18 -3.18 -14.73 -21.59
C ARG A 18 -3.89 -13.41 -21.91
N ARG A 19 -4.97 -13.51 -22.68
CA ARG A 19 -5.78 -12.38 -23.14
C ARG A 19 -7.25 -12.66 -22.88
N ARG A 20 -8.03 -11.63 -22.53
CA ARG A 20 -9.49 -11.68 -22.51
C ARG A 20 -10.06 -10.37 -23.08
N THR A 21 -11.22 -10.47 -23.71
CA THR A 21 -11.99 -9.33 -24.23
C THR A 21 -12.87 -8.75 -23.15
N TYR A 22 -12.91 -7.43 -23.07
CA TYR A 22 -13.73 -6.64 -22.15
C TYR A 22 -14.37 -5.47 -22.91
N THR A 23 -15.36 -4.81 -22.32
CA THR A 23 -15.90 -3.54 -22.82
C THR A 23 -15.25 -2.37 -22.08
N VAL A 24 -14.80 -1.36 -22.82
CA VAL A 24 -14.25 -0.12 -22.26
C VAL A 24 -15.37 0.71 -21.63
N GLY A 25 -15.12 1.25 -20.43
CA GLY A 25 -16.02 2.14 -19.70
C GLY A 25 -16.09 3.54 -20.31
N GLY A 26 -16.24 4.55 -19.46
CA GLY A 26 -16.52 5.93 -19.90
C GLY A 26 -15.38 6.65 -20.62
N THR A 27 -14.14 6.16 -20.48
CA THR A 27 -12.93 6.81 -21.00
C THR A 27 -12.19 5.87 -21.95
N ALA A 28 -11.75 6.39 -23.10
CA ALA A 28 -10.93 5.63 -24.04
C ALA A 28 -9.62 5.16 -23.41
N VAL A 29 -9.10 4.03 -23.89
CA VAL A 29 -7.84 3.45 -23.44
C VAL A 29 -6.87 3.31 -24.62
N ALA A 30 -5.58 3.37 -24.36
CA ALA A 30 -4.51 3.18 -25.33
C ALA A 30 -3.75 1.86 -25.06
N ALA A 31 -2.96 1.44 -26.06
CA ALA A 31 -2.10 0.28 -25.90
C ALA A 31 -1.08 0.53 -24.79
N GLY A 32 -0.91 -0.43 -23.89
CA GLY A 32 0.01 -0.37 -22.76
C GLY A 32 -0.53 0.33 -21.52
N ASP A 33 -1.79 0.78 -21.53
CA ASP A 33 -2.44 1.30 -20.32
C ASP A 33 -2.75 0.18 -19.33
N LEU A 34 -2.42 0.43 -18.07
CA LEU A 34 -2.88 -0.30 -16.91
C LEU A 34 -4.35 0.05 -16.65
N VAL A 35 -5.18 -0.98 -16.53
CA VAL A 35 -6.62 -0.84 -16.37
C VAL A 35 -7.15 -1.57 -15.15
N GLY A 36 -8.24 -1.06 -14.59
CA GLY A 36 -9.04 -1.70 -13.54
C GLY A 36 -10.44 -2.04 -14.05
N LEU A 37 -11.20 -2.80 -13.26
CA LEU A 37 -12.63 -3.00 -13.48
C LEU A 37 -13.44 -2.08 -12.56
N ASN A 38 -14.42 -1.37 -13.13
CA ASN A 38 -15.39 -0.62 -12.33
C ASN A 38 -16.47 -1.55 -11.74
N SER A 39 -17.40 -1.00 -10.96
CA SER A 39 -18.47 -1.77 -10.30
C SER A 39 -19.43 -2.47 -11.27
N SER A 40 -19.47 -2.04 -12.54
CA SER A 40 -20.26 -2.65 -13.61
C SER A 40 -19.47 -3.69 -14.41
N GLY A 41 -18.21 -3.98 -14.04
CA GLY A 41 -17.34 -4.91 -14.76
C GLY A 41 -16.77 -4.37 -16.08
N LEU A 42 -16.86 -3.06 -16.33
CA LEU A 42 -16.25 -2.41 -17.49
C LEU A 42 -14.79 -2.05 -17.20
N VAL A 43 -13.97 -2.07 -18.24
CA VAL A 43 -12.55 -1.73 -18.18
C VAL A 43 -12.35 -0.23 -18.25
N GLU A 44 -11.66 0.34 -17.27
CA GLU A 44 -11.31 1.77 -17.23
C GLU A 44 -9.84 1.94 -16.86
N LEU A 45 -9.26 3.13 -17.12
CA LEU A 45 -7.90 3.44 -16.69
C LEU A 45 -7.75 3.21 -15.20
N PHE A 46 -6.71 2.47 -14.81
CA PHE A 46 -6.49 2.15 -13.41
C PHE A 46 -6.17 3.42 -12.63
N VAL A 47 -6.94 3.64 -11.58
CA VAL A 47 -6.79 4.77 -10.63
C VAL A 47 -6.98 4.21 -9.24
N VAL A 48 -5.99 4.37 -8.38
CA VAL A 48 -5.96 3.79 -7.03
C VAL A 48 -7.13 4.26 -6.15
N ALA A 49 -7.69 5.44 -6.43
CA ALA A 49 -8.82 5.97 -5.68
C ALA A 49 -10.15 5.22 -5.94
N THR A 50 -10.33 4.65 -7.14
CA THR A 50 -11.60 4.06 -7.59
C THR A 50 -11.51 2.56 -7.84
N HIS A 51 -10.31 2.03 -8.04
CA HIS A 51 -10.10 0.63 -8.35
C HIS A 51 -9.41 -0.09 -7.20
N LEU A 52 -9.89 -1.29 -6.89
CA LEU A 52 -9.30 -2.10 -5.82
C LEU A 52 -7.91 -2.62 -6.20
N VAL A 53 -7.75 -3.04 -7.47
CA VAL A 53 -6.52 -3.65 -7.99
C VAL A 53 -6.37 -3.37 -9.48
N PRO A 54 -5.12 -3.34 -10.00
CA PRO A 54 -4.90 -3.46 -11.43
C PRO A 54 -5.51 -4.78 -11.90
N HIS A 55 -6.28 -4.70 -12.98
CA HIS A 55 -6.92 -5.86 -13.59
C HIS A 55 -6.12 -6.40 -14.77
N GLY A 56 -5.51 -5.52 -15.56
CA GLY A 56 -4.70 -5.94 -16.69
C GLY A 56 -4.02 -4.79 -17.41
N VAL A 57 -3.37 -5.11 -18.53
CA VAL A 57 -2.75 -4.14 -19.44
C VAL A 57 -3.41 -4.22 -20.81
N VAL A 58 -3.77 -3.09 -21.40
CA VAL A 58 -4.46 -3.00 -22.69
C VAL A 58 -3.52 -3.40 -23.83
N ARG A 59 -3.95 -4.34 -24.67
CA ARG A 59 -3.17 -4.79 -25.83
C ARG A 59 -3.18 -3.76 -26.96
N ARG A 60 -4.35 -3.23 -27.28
CA ARG A 60 -4.60 -2.25 -28.34
C ARG A 60 -5.60 -1.23 -27.85
N GLY A 61 -5.35 0.04 -28.14
CA GLY A 61 -6.28 1.10 -27.76
C GLY A 61 -7.68 0.92 -28.35
N ALA A 62 -8.68 1.40 -27.61
CA ALA A 62 -10.09 1.28 -27.92
C ALA A 62 -10.85 2.50 -27.38
N ALA A 63 -11.90 2.92 -28.09
CA ALA A 63 -12.76 4.01 -27.65
C ALA A 63 -13.68 3.57 -26.49
N ALA A 64 -14.26 4.53 -25.78
CA ALA A 64 -15.29 4.26 -24.77
C ALA A 64 -16.45 3.43 -25.35
N GLY A 65 -16.90 2.42 -24.61
CA GLY A 65 -17.96 1.49 -25.02
C GLY A 65 -17.55 0.43 -26.06
N ALA A 66 -16.34 0.47 -26.62
CA ALA A 66 -15.86 -0.55 -27.55
C ALA A 66 -15.31 -1.78 -26.83
N GLU A 67 -15.20 -2.90 -27.54
CA GLU A 67 -14.47 -4.06 -27.04
C GLU A 67 -12.95 -3.85 -27.10
N VAL A 68 -12.25 -4.38 -26.10
CA VAL A 68 -10.79 -4.29 -25.96
C VAL A 68 -10.21 -5.59 -25.44
N GLU A 69 -9.07 -6.01 -25.98
CA GLU A 69 -8.30 -7.12 -25.45
C GLU A 69 -7.34 -6.63 -24.35
N VAL A 70 -7.37 -7.31 -23.21
CA VAL A 70 -6.54 -7.01 -22.05
C VAL A 70 -5.71 -8.23 -21.68
N TYR A 71 -4.43 -8.01 -21.37
CA TYR A 71 -3.57 -8.99 -20.72
C TYR A 71 -3.94 -9.05 -19.23
N ASP A 72 -4.75 -10.04 -18.84
CA ASP A 72 -5.39 -10.10 -17.52
C ASP A 72 -4.73 -11.08 -16.54
N ASP A 73 -3.71 -11.82 -16.97
CA ASP A 73 -2.87 -12.65 -16.11
C ASP A 73 -1.61 -11.89 -15.67
N LEU A 74 -1.84 -10.88 -14.84
CA LEU A 74 -0.78 -10.03 -14.31
C LEU A 74 0.23 -10.80 -13.44
N SER A 75 -0.18 -11.91 -12.83
CA SER A 75 0.67 -12.77 -12.01
C SER A 75 1.70 -13.54 -12.83
N ALA A 76 1.32 -14.09 -13.98
CA ALA A 76 2.20 -14.89 -14.82
C ALA A 76 2.92 -14.08 -15.90
N THR A 77 2.41 -12.88 -16.23
CA THR A 77 2.96 -12.05 -17.30
C THR A 77 3.99 -11.07 -16.76
N LEU A 78 5.22 -11.17 -17.26
CA LEU A 78 6.21 -10.10 -17.10
C LEU A 78 5.95 -9.02 -18.15
N PHE A 79 6.21 -7.77 -17.76
CA PHE A 79 6.03 -6.61 -18.62
C PHE A 79 7.35 -5.85 -18.79
N VAL A 80 7.49 -5.18 -19.92
CA VAL A 80 8.50 -4.16 -20.16
C VAL A 80 7.80 -2.82 -20.09
N ALA A 81 8.36 -1.89 -19.32
CA ALA A 81 7.86 -0.53 -19.18
C ALA A 81 9.01 0.47 -19.11
N GLN A 82 8.70 1.73 -19.38
CA GLN A 82 9.62 2.83 -19.12
C GLN A 82 9.72 3.05 -17.62
N PHE A 83 10.93 3.32 -17.13
CA PHE A 83 11.17 3.74 -15.77
C PHE A 83 11.31 5.26 -15.74
N ASP A 84 10.52 5.92 -14.91
CA ASP A 84 10.59 7.36 -14.77
C ASP A 84 11.87 7.77 -14.02
N GLY A 85 12.62 8.68 -14.62
CA GLY A 85 13.85 9.22 -14.07
C GLY A 85 15.06 8.29 -14.25
N THR A 86 15.96 8.33 -13.29
CA THR A 86 17.22 7.58 -13.36
C THR A 86 17.04 6.21 -12.73
N PHE A 87 17.04 5.16 -13.55
CA PHE A 87 17.18 3.81 -13.06
C PHE A 87 18.52 3.65 -12.30
N ALA A 88 18.48 2.91 -11.20
CA ALA A 88 19.67 2.48 -10.47
C ALA A 88 19.57 0.96 -10.28
N ALA A 89 20.67 0.21 -10.39
CA ALA A 89 20.64 -1.26 -10.22
C ALA A 89 20.03 -1.70 -8.87
N ALA A 90 20.16 -0.88 -7.83
CA ALA A 90 19.52 -1.07 -6.53
C ALA A 90 17.98 -0.94 -6.55
N SER A 91 17.37 -0.66 -7.69
CA SER A 91 15.92 -0.62 -7.91
C SER A 91 15.35 -2.01 -8.26
N CYS A 92 16.18 -2.98 -8.64
CA CYS A 92 15.73 -4.36 -8.81
C CYS A 92 15.29 -4.97 -7.48
N GLY A 93 14.19 -5.72 -7.50
CA GLY A 93 13.53 -6.29 -6.31
C GLY A 93 12.71 -5.28 -5.50
N LYS A 94 12.63 -4.02 -5.91
CA LYS A 94 11.80 -3.00 -5.24
C LYS A 94 10.44 -2.86 -5.90
N PHE A 95 9.51 -2.33 -5.10
CA PHE A 95 8.14 -2.05 -5.49
C PHE A 95 7.96 -0.55 -5.71
N TYR A 96 7.28 -0.22 -6.79
CA TYR A 96 7.02 1.13 -7.24
C TYR A 96 5.55 1.27 -7.61
N ASP A 97 5.11 2.52 -7.74
CA ASP A 97 3.84 2.83 -8.35
C ASP A 97 3.99 3.03 -9.88
N PHE A 98 2.90 3.38 -10.52
CA PHE A 98 2.88 3.79 -11.91
C PHE A 98 2.39 5.23 -11.98
N LYS A 99 2.76 5.93 -13.04
CA LYS A 99 2.28 7.28 -13.32
C LYS A 99 2.05 7.46 -14.82
N GLY A 100 1.67 8.67 -15.20
CA GLY A 100 1.42 9.05 -16.59
C GLY A 100 -0.05 9.03 -16.95
N THR A 101 -0.33 9.45 -18.18
CA THR A 101 -1.67 9.52 -18.77
C THR A 101 -1.88 8.38 -19.77
N THR A 102 -3.09 8.28 -20.32
CA THR A 102 -3.46 7.34 -21.39
C THR A 102 -2.41 7.30 -22.51
N GLY A 103 -1.86 6.12 -22.77
CA GLY A 103 -0.85 5.85 -23.79
C GLY A 103 0.57 6.24 -23.39
N ILE A 104 0.77 6.76 -22.18
CA ILE A 104 2.05 7.27 -21.68
C ILE A 104 2.34 6.81 -20.25
N GLN A 105 1.85 5.63 -19.87
CA GLN A 105 2.08 5.11 -18.53
C GLN A 105 3.49 4.53 -18.35
N GLU A 106 4.07 4.78 -17.18
CA GLU A 106 5.43 4.38 -16.83
C GLU A 106 5.54 3.97 -15.35
N VAL A 107 6.65 3.33 -14.99
CA VAL A 107 6.99 2.99 -13.60
C VAL A 107 7.45 4.26 -12.89
N ASP A 108 6.78 4.65 -11.81
CA ASP A 108 7.12 5.85 -11.05
C ASP A 108 8.32 5.57 -10.13
N GLY A 109 9.53 5.89 -10.60
CA GLY A 109 10.76 5.68 -9.85
C GLY A 109 10.87 6.49 -8.56
N SER A 110 9.97 7.47 -8.35
CA SER A 110 9.94 8.35 -7.19
C SER A 110 8.92 7.94 -6.12
N ASN A 111 8.00 7.03 -6.44
CA ASN A 111 6.89 6.66 -5.58
C ASN A 111 6.75 5.13 -5.39
N SER A 112 6.46 4.73 -4.16
CA SER A 112 6.31 3.33 -3.76
C SER A 112 5.19 3.14 -2.73
N LEU A 113 4.26 4.11 -2.66
CA LEU A 113 3.23 4.14 -1.63
C LEU A 113 2.33 2.90 -1.67
N TYR A 114 1.98 2.44 -2.88
CA TYR A 114 1.12 1.26 -3.04
C TYR A 114 1.87 0.04 -3.60
N GLY A 115 2.96 0.25 -4.34
CA GLY A 115 3.87 -0.82 -4.75
C GLY A 115 3.28 -1.76 -5.81
N HIS A 116 2.49 -1.23 -6.74
CA HIS A 116 1.82 -2.01 -7.79
C HIS A 116 2.77 -2.69 -8.79
N VAL A 117 3.97 -2.16 -8.96
CA VAL A 117 4.94 -2.61 -9.96
C VAL A 117 6.22 -3.06 -9.27
N GLU A 118 6.54 -4.34 -9.38
CA GLU A 118 7.81 -4.91 -8.94
C GLU A 118 8.81 -4.84 -10.09
N VAL A 119 9.94 -4.17 -9.90
CA VAL A 119 11.01 -4.11 -10.91
C VAL A 119 11.96 -5.29 -10.73
N LEU A 120 12.16 -6.08 -11.77
CA LEU A 120 12.93 -7.33 -11.72
C LEU A 120 14.33 -7.19 -12.34
N ALA A 121 14.43 -6.45 -13.44
CA ALA A 121 15.67 -6.26 -14.18
C ALA A 121 15.60 -5.00 -15.03
N HIS A 122 16.75 -4.54 -15.52
CA HIS A 122 16.89 -3.43 -16.46
C HIS A 122 17.70 -3.82 -17.70
N HIS A 123 17.78 -2.91 -18.67
CA HIS A 123 18.62 -3.00 -19.87
C HIS A 123 18.40 -4.29 -20.69
N ILE A 124 17.14 -4.67 -20.86
CA ILE A 124 16.76 -5.88 -21.59
C ILE A 124 16.61 -5.69 -23.10
N GLN A 125 16.71 -4.45 -23.60
CA GLN A 125 16.53 -4.13 -25.01
C GLN A 125 17.69 -3.28 -25.53
N PRO A 126 18.22 -3.56 -26.72
CA PRO A 126 19.18 -2.69 -27.38
C PRO A 126 18.63 -1.26 -27.47
N GLY A 127 19.39 -0.29 -26.97
CA GLY A 127 18.98 1.12 -26.93
C GLY A 127 18.24 1.56 -25.66
N SER A 128 18.01 0.65 -24.69
CA SER A 128 17.67 1.06 -23.33
C SER A 128 18.88 1.72 -22.69
N GLU A 129 18.70 2.88 -22.07
CA GLU A 129 19.77 3.49 -21.28
C GLU A 129 19.86 2.82 -19.90
N GLU A 130 21.07 2.82 -19.31
CA GLU A 130 21.30 2.43 -17.91
C GLU A 130 20.71 3.48 -16.94
N THR A 131 20.61 4.73 -17.40
CA THR A 131 20.16 5.89 -16.64
C THR A 131 19.43 6.85 -17.57
N GLY A 132 18.31 7.45 -17.14
CA GLY A 132 17.64 8.51 -17.89
C GLY A 132 16.26 8.11 -18.40
N ALA A 133 15.61 9.03 -19.12
CA ALA A 133 14.23 8.90 -19.56
C ALA A 133 13.97 7.70 -20.49
N ASP A 134 15.03 7.13 -21.08
CA ASP A 134 14.94 6.00 -21.99
C ASP A 134 15.23 4.64 -21.32
N ALA A 135 15.38 4.62 -19.98
CA ALA A 135 15.55 3.38 -19.22
C ALA A 135 14.29 2.51 -19.31
N LYS A 136 14.47 1.26 -19.78
CA LYS A 136 13.42 0.24 -19.81
C LYS A 136 13.69 -0.85 -18.78
N VAL A 137 12.65 -1.23 -18.05
CA VAL A 137 12.70 -2.24 -17.01
C VAL A 137 11.80 -3.42 -17.34
N VAL A 138 12.22 -4.61 -16.95
CA VAL A 138 11.32 -5.76 -16.78
C VAL A 138 10.67 -5.63 -15.42
N CYS A 139 9.36 -5.73 -15.40
CA CYS A 139 8.58 -5.62 -14.19
C CYS A 139 7.47 -6.66 -14.15
N ARG A 140 6.94 -6.88 -12.95
CA ARG A 140 5.72 -7.64 -12.69
C ARG A 140 4.69 -6.69 -12.09
N ILE A 141 3.45 -6.75 -12.57
CA ILE A 141 2.35 -5.99 -11.99
C ILE A 141 1.66 -6.85 -10.94
N ARG A 142 1.55 -6.36 -9.71
CA ARG A 142 0.87 -7.08 -8.65
C ARG A 142 -0.61 -6.80 -8.67
N LYS A 143 -1.39 -7.88 -8.73
CA LYS A 143 -2.78 -7.87 -8.30
C LYS A 143 -2.76 -8.05 -6.79
N PHE A 144 -2.74 -6.96 -6.02
CA PHE A 144 -2.95 -7.07 -4.58
C PHE A 144 -4.39 -7.50 -4.35
N ALA A 145 -4.70 -8.80 -4.35
CA ALA A 145 -6.02 -9.21 -3.93
C ALA A 145 -6.33 -8.48 -2.61
N VAL A 146 -7.50 -7.87 -2.50
CA VAL A 146 -7.86 -7.21 -1.23
C VAL A 146 -7.90 -8.27 -0.10
N SER A 147 -7.94 -9.56 -0.45
CA SER A 147 -7.74 -10.73 0.42
C SER A 147 -6.28 -11.20 0.61
N GLU A 148 -5.30 -10.60 -0.10
CA GLU A 148 -3.85 -10.69 0.12
C GLU A 148 -3.22 -9.39 0.63
N ARG A 149 -4.02 -8.33 0.90
CA ARG A 149 -3.83 -7.73 2.24
C ARG A 149 -3.82 -8.93 3.14
N PRO A 150 -2.86 -9.14 4.04
CA PRO A 150 -3.05 -10.17 5.04
C PRO A 150 -4.49 -9.96 5.53
N ILE A 151 -5.40 -10.89 5.15
CA ILE A 151 -6.38 -11.35 6.08
C ILE A 151 -5.43 -11.66 7.20
N LEU A 152 -5.42 -10.76 8.18
CA LEU A 152 -4.90 -11.10 9.46
C LEU A 152 -5.83 -12.28 9.80
N GLU A 153 -5.47 -13.50 9.35
CA GLU A 153 -5.42 -14.69 10.19
C GLU A 153 -5.23 -14.08 11.56
N PRO A 154 -6.23 -14.10 12.45
CA PRO A 154 -6.30 -13.20 13.62
C PRO A 154 -5.02 -13.31 14.43
N ASP A 155 -4.00 -12.60 13.97
CA ASP A 155 -2.63 -12.75 14.39
C ASP A 155 -2.58 -11.67 15.42
N HIS A 156 -2.91 -12.16 16.60
CA HIS A 156 -2.64 -11.67 17.93
C HIS A 156 -1.19 -11.19 18.05
N ALA A 157 -0.75 -10.25 17.20
CA ALA A 157 0.38 -9.40 17.46
C ALA A 157 -0.03 -8.53 18.65
N VAL A 158 0.13 -9.14 19.82
CA VAL A 158 0.00 -8.55 21.13
C VAL A 158 1.38 -8.04 21.47
N TYR A 159 1.49 -6.73 21.64
CA TYR A 159 2.66 -6.16 22.27
C TYR A 159 2.40 -6.08 23.77
N SER A 160 3.31 -6.61 24.58
CA SER A 160 3.25 -6.50 26.04
C SER A 160 4.59 -6.02 26.58
N GLY A 161 4.60 -5.01 27.43
CA GLY A 161 5.84 -4.54 28.05
C GLY A 161 5.68 -3.34 28.98
N THR A 162 6.70 -3.15 29.82
CA THR A 162 6.86 -1.98 30.70
C THR A 162 7.61 -0.88 29.97
N LEU A 163 7.08 0.33 30.01
CA LEU A 163 7.59 1.49 29.31
C LEU A 163 8.63 2.23 30.16
N ALA A 164 9.83 2.41 29.61
CA ALA A 164 10.84 3.30 30.20
C ALA A 164 10.58 4.79 29.88
N GLY A 165 9.66 5.09 28.96
CA GLY A 165 9.41 6.42 28.43
C GLY A 165 8.12 6.50 27.63
N HIS A 166 7.89 7.63 26.96
CA HIS A 166 6.80 7.75 25.99
C HIS A 166 7.08 6.87 24.78
N ILE A 167 6.05 6.22 24.25
CA ILE A 167 6.14 5.46 23.00
C ILE A 167 5.44 6.24 21.88
N SER A 168 6.05 6.23 20.71
CA SER A 168 5.42 6.73 19.50
C SER A 168 5.24 5.57 18.53
N LEU A 169 4.04 5.43 17.98
CA LEU A 169 3.77 4.56 16.85
C LEU A 169 3.94 5.32 15.53
N SER A 170 4.24 6.62 15.58
CA SER A 170 4.18 7.52 14.43
C SER A 170 5.44 7.58 13.58
N THR A 171 6.57 6.99 14.01
CA THR A 171 7.82 7.15 13.27
C THR A 171 8.07 6.00 12.29
N ALA A 172 8.63 6.34 11.13
CA ALA A 172 9.04 5.36 10.13
C ALA A 172 10.10 4.37 10.66
N ALA A 173 10.87 4.77 11.68
CA ALA A 173 11.95 3.99 12.29
C ALA A 173 11.48 2.95 13.31
N ASP A 174 10.26 3.07 13.85
CA ASP A 174 9.69 2.03 14.69
C ASP A 174 9.39 0.81 13.81
N THR A 175 10.09 -0.30 14.11
CA THR A 175 10.07 -1.56 13.37
C THR A 175 8.64 -1.94 12.95
N ASP A 176 8.50 -2.46 11.72
CA ASP A 176 7.22 -2.85 11.12
C ASP A 176 6.31 -3.69 12.04
N VAL A 177 6.92 -4.35 13.03
CA VAL A 177 6.26 -5.05 14.14
C VAL A 177 5.26 -4.16 14.89
N LEU A 178 5.62 -2.95 15.35
CA LEU A 178 4.70 -2.10 16.12
C LEU A 178 3.54 -1.54 15.27
N LYS A 179 3.77 -1.38 13.96
CA LYS A 179 2.72 -1.02 13.00
C LYS A 179 1.78 -2.18 12.70
N ALA A 180 2.20 -3.41 12.94
CA ALA A 180 1.36 -4.60 12.77
C ALA A 180 0.44 -4.84 13.98
N VAL A 181 0.89 -4.50 15.19
CA VAL A 181 0.19 -4.73 16.47
C VAL A 181 -1.24 -4.18 16.46
N ARG A 182 -2.17 -4.99 16.98
CA ARG A 182 -3.59 -4.64 17.14
C ARG A 182 -4.01 -4.52 18.60
N PHE A 183 -3.28 -5.19 19.50
CA PHE A 183 -3.51 -5.15 20.95
C PHE A 183 -2.21 -4.83 21.68
N MET A 184 -2.22 -3.82 22.54
CA MET A 184 -1.06 -3.41 23.34
C MET A 184 -1.41 -3.49 24.82
N LYS A 185 -0.73 -4.34 25.59
CA LYS A 185 -0.76 -4.37 27.06
C LYS A 185 0.47 -3.60 27.56
N LEU A 186 0.27 -2.37 28.01
CA LEU A 186 1.36 -1.46 28.35
C LEU A 186 1.34 -1.15 29.84
N ASP A 187 2.48 -1.32 30.50
CA ASP A 187 2.71 -0.85 31.85
C ASP A 187 3.51 0.47 31.77
N PRO A 188 3.04 1.59 32.36
CA PRO A 188 3.73 2.89 32.32
C PRO A 188 5.08 2.93 33.06
N GLY A 189 5.37 1.93 33.90
CA GLY A 189 6.66 1.73 34.55
C GLY A 189 6.98 2.78 35.62
N GLY A 190 6.03 3.10 36.50
CA GLY A 190 6.29 3.97 37.66
C GLY A 190 5.91 5.45 37.46
N ALA A 191 5.37 5.83 36.30
CA ALA A 191 4.92 7.18 36.00
C ALA A 191 3.97 7.25 34.81
N GLY A 192 3.08 8.23 34.76
CA GLY A 192 2.21 8.44 33.61
C GLY A 192 2.98 8.61 32.28
N ARG A 193 2.55 7.91 31.23
CA ARG A 193 3.20 7.93 29.89
C ARG A 193 2.23 8.34 28.79
N ASN A 194 2.82 8.74 27.67
CA ASN A 194 2.11 9.01 26.43
C ASN A 194 2.30 7.84 25.46
N VAL A 195 1.22 7.48 24.77
CA VAL A 195 1.22 6.59 23.59
C VAL A 195 0.75 7.42 22.40
N THR A 196 1.64 7.71 21.46
CA THR A 196 1.29 8.46 20.24
C THR A 196 0.88 7.50 19.14
N LEU A 197 -0.35 7.62 18.63
CA LEU A 197 -0.90 6.78 17.57
C LEU A 197 -0.27 7.07 16.20
N LEU A 198 -0.43 6.13 15.25
CA LEU A 198 0.08 6.23 13.89
C LEU A 198 -0.37 7.52 13.20
N ALA A 199 0.50 8.08 12.36
CA ALA A 199 0.15 9.19 11.47
C ALA A 199 -0.91 8.76 10.44
N THR A 200 -1.70 9.75 9.99
CA THR A 200 -2.81 9.60 9.03
C THR A 200 -2.50 8.69 7.84
N LEU A 201 -1.32 8.85 7.23
CA LEU A 201 -0.91 8.08 6.05
C LEU A 201 -0.87 6.56 6.32
N HIS A 202 -0.59 6.14 7.56
CA HIS A 202 -0.45 4.74 7.96
C HIS A 202 -1.67 4.20 8.73
N ALA A 203 -2.62 5.09 9.09
CA ALA A 203 -3.74 4.77 9.96
C ALA A 203 -5.00 4.31 9.20
N LYS A 204 -5.09 4.48 7.87
CA LYS A 204 -6.31 4.18 7.11
C LYS A 204 -6.80 2.74 7.31
N GLY A 205 -8.01 2.59 7.85
CA GLY A 205 -8.64 1.29 8.12
C GLY A 205 -8.05 0.54 9.32
N ARG A 206 -7.28 1.21 10.19
CA ARG A 206 -6.71 0.61 11.40
C ARG A 206 -7.68 0.67 12.59
N HIS A 207 -7.62 -0.39 13.38
CA HIS A 207 -8.21 -0.51 14.71
C HIS A 207 -7.11 -0.95 15.66
N ILE A 208 -6.95 -0.25 16.78
CA ILE A 208 -5.98 -0.58 17.83
C ILE A 208 -6.71 -0.62 19.16
N ARG A 209 -6.42 -1.62 19.97
CA ARG A 209 -6.82 -1.70 21.37
C ARG A 209 -5.60 -1.54 22.26
N ILE A 210 -5.69 -0.67 23.27
CA ILE A 210 -4.61 -0.42 24.24
C ILE A 210 -5.18 -0.69 25.62
N ALA A 211 -4.46 -1.49 26.40
CA ALA A 211 -4.74 -1.79 27.80
C ALA A 211 -3.60 -1.22 28.67
N ASN A 212 -3.97 -0.44 29.68
CA ASN A 212 -3.07 0.03 30.71
C ASN A 212 -2.95 -1.02 31.82
N ALA A 213 -1.81 -1.71 31.85
CA ALA A 213 -1.47 -2.75 32.80
C ALA A 213 -0.55 -2.24 33.92
N ALA A 214 -0.67 -0.95 34.29
CA ALA A 214 0.04 -0.37 35.42
C ALA A 214 -0.17 -1.20 36.70
N ASP A 215 0.91 -1.41 37.45
CA ASP A 215 0.87 -2.02 38.78
C ASP A 215 0.53 -1.01 39.89
N ALA A 216 0.53 0.28 39.57
CA ALA A 216 0.12 1.39 40.43
C ALA A 216 -0.90 2.34 39.75
N ALA A 217 -1.34 3.36 40.50
CA ALA A 217 -2.31 4.36 40.04
C ALA A 217 -1.67 5.33 39.01
N GLU A 218 -1.45 4.83 37.80
CA GLU A 218 -0.75 5.52 36.73
C GLU A 218 -1.58 5.52 35.46
N SER A 219 -1.63 6.68 34.78
CA SER A 219 -2.42 6.84 33.57
C SER A 219 -1.56 6.74 32.31
N LEU A 220 -2.10 6.10 31.27
CA LEU A 220 -1.61 6.20 29.90
C LEU A 220 -2.43 7.24 29.14
N THR A 221 -1.78 8.27 28.64
CA THR A 221 -2.40 9.26 27.76
C THR A 221 -2.18 8.86 26.30
N VAL A 222 -3.25 8.48 25.62
CA VAL A 222 -3.23 8.15 24.19
C VAL A 222 -3.40 9.43 23.38
N LYS A 223 -2.48 9.71 22.46
CA LYS A 223 -2.43 10.92 21.64
C LYS A 223 -2.48 10.57 20.16
N ASN A 224 -3.00 11.47 19.33
CA ASN A 224 -2.82 11.36 17.88
C ASN A 224 -1.40 11.79 17.48
N SER A 225 -1.02 11.61 16.22
CA SER A 225 0.30 11.98 15.72
C SER A 225 0.60 13.49 15.78
N ALA A 226 -0.41 14.34 15.98
CA ALA A 226 -0.26 15.78 16.16
C ALA A 226 -0.10 16.18 17.65
N GLY A 227 -0.05 15.20 18.57
CA GLY A 227 0.12 15.41 20.00
C GLY A 227 -1.17 15.74 20.76
N THR A 228 -2.33 15.78 20.10
CA THR A 228 -3.63 15.97 20.74
C THR A 228 -4.04 14.70 21.49
N THR A 229 -4.50 14.84 22.73
CA THR A 229 -5.04 13.71 23.50
C THR A 229 -6.33 13.18 22.85
N VAL A 230 -6.36 11.86 22.64
CA VAL A 230 -7.52 11.11 22.16
C VAL A 230 -8.25 10.46 23.34
N ALA A 231 -7.50 9.89 24.29
CA ALA A 231 -8.04 9.32 25.52
C ALA A 231 -6.99 9.29 26.64
N VAL A 232 -7.45 9.13 27.88
CA VAL A 232 -6.61 8.81 29.04
C VAL A 232 -7.15 7.49 29.60
N LEU A 233 -6.27 6.52 29.78
CA LEU A 233 -6.57 5.20 30.34
C LEU A 233 -5.96 5.11 31.73
N ASN A 234 -6.78 4.98 32.76
CA ASN A 234 -6.32 4.75 34.13
C ASN A 234 -5.83 3.32 34.32
N GLN A 235 -5.33 3.02 35.51
CA GLN A 235 -4.91 1.67 35.88
C GLN A 235 -6.03 0.66 35.59
N ASN A 236 -5.66 -0.45 34.94
CA ASN A 236 -6.58 -1.54 34.57
C ASN A 236 -7.70 -1.12 33.62
N GLU A 237 -7.54 -0.05 32.84
CA GLU A 237 -8.47 0.30 31.76
C GLU A 237 -7.90 -0.11 30.39
N GLN A 238 -8.79 -0.53 29.49
CA GLN A 238 -8.48 -0.66 28.07
C GLN A 238 -9.45 0.15 27.23
N ALA A 239 -9.02 0.53 26.03
CA ALA A 239 -9.87 1.23 25.06
C ALA A 239 -9.61 0.80 23.62
N ASP A 240 -10.67 0.95 22.81
CA ASP A 240 -10.65 0.72 21.37
C ASP A 240 -10.57 2.05 20.61
N PHE A 241 -9.68 2.09 19.62
CA PHE A 241 -9.42 3.24 18.77
C PHE A 241 -9.54 2.85 17.30
N ILE A 242 -10.35 3.58 16.53
CA ILE A 242 -10.50 3.36 15.08
C ILE A 242 -10.12 4.63 14.35
N TYR A 243 -9.42 4.48 13.23
CA TYR A 243 -9.16 5.60 12.34
C TYR A 243 -10.31 5.80 11.34
N SER A 244 -11.00 6.94 11.41
CA SER A 244 -12.21 7.24 10.61
C SER A 244 -11.92 7.67 9.17
N GLY A 245 -10.65 7.72 8.77
CA GLY A 245 -10.21 8.26 7.47
C GLY A 245 -9.63 9.67 7.56
N SER A 246 -9.87 10.40 8.66
CA SER A 246 -9.28 11.72 8.93
C SER A 246 -8.68 11.84 10.33
N ALA A 247 -9.23 11.14 11.33
CA ALA A 247 -8.76 11.20 12.71
C ALA A 247 -8.86 9.84 13.41
N TRP A 248 -8.11 9.70 14.50
CA TRP A 248 -8.32 8.62 15.47
C TRP A 248 -9.53 8.94 16.34
N VAL A 249 -10.43 7.98 16.46
CA VAL A 249 -11.67 8.08 17.23
C VAL A 249 -11.63 7.07 18.36
N PHE A 250 -11.86 7.54 19.59
CA PHE A 250 -12.11 6.70 20.76
C PHE A 250 -13.53 6.11 20.65
N ILE A 251 -13.65 4.78 20.70
CA ILE A 251 -14.94 4.09 20.57
C ILE A 251 -15.55 3.82 21.94
N GLY A 252 -14.72 3.47 22.92
CA GLY A 252 -15.15 3.15 24.27
C GLY A 252 -14.00 2.57 25.09
N SER A 253 -14.19 2.53 26.40
CA SER A 253 -13.28 1.89 27.35
C SER A 253 -13.99 0.84 28.19
N SER A 254 -13.20 -0.07 28.76
CA SER A 254 -13.67 -1.09 29.70
C SER A 254 -12.58 -1.35 30.73
N THR A 255 -12.97 -1.79 31.92
CA THR A 255 -12.02 -2.27 32.93
C THR A 255 -11.55 -3.67 32.54
N VAL A 256 -10.24 -3.88 32.58
CA VAL A 256 -9.60 -5.18 32.40
C VAL A 256 -9.58 -5.88 33.76
N VAL A 257 -10.30 -6.99 33.86
CA VAL A 257 -10.17 -7.90 34.99
C VAL A 257 -9.16 -8.95 34.57
N ASP A 258 -7.96 -8.91 35.15
CA ASP A 258 -6.98 -9.96 34.89
C ASP A 258 -7.47 -11.26 35.53
N MET A 259 -7.77 -12.27 34.70
CA MET A 259 -8.30 -13.56 35.16
C MET A 259 -7.18 -14.59 35.43
N SER A 260 -5.90 -14.23 35.26
CA SER A 260 -4.79 -15.11 35.62
C SER A 260 -4.37 -14.89 37.07
N SER A 261 -5.11 -15.48 38.00
CA SER A 261 -4.67 -15.76 39.37
C SER A 261 -4.11 -17.17 39.46
#